data_AF-A0AAV5UDN8-F1
#
_entry.id   AF-A0AAV5UDN8-F1
#
_cell.length_a   1.000
_cell.length_b   1.000
_cell.length_c   1.000
_cell.angle_alpha   90.00
_cell.angle_beta   90.00
_cell.angle_gamma   90.00
#
_symmetry.space_group_name_H-M   'P 1'
#
loop_
_entity.id
_entity.type
_entity.pdbx_description
1 polymer ?
#
loop_
_entity_poly.entity_id
_entity_poly.type
_entity_poly.pdbx_seq_one_letter_code
_entity_poly.pdbx_strand_id
1 'polypeptide(L)'
;MPTRLVGLLLLSTLVSSRLFDPYPIRVVRQTLVESNGQADGKGDDVNVDASAHHFKNADGTIGMNVTSTGNATSGSGNAGIDNTASGQVGNNHIGSTGNISASGPNSEVFSDIFGDIYGEAMAINTKQQGKSFGTGDTQVQATGNANLTKNGVVSPSASDKNIANAGATGSENSQAEVSSNQILTWDQLIAQLYGHASGSGKTNAQANVDLGAGSQSNGVEVNGLVSGVNQNGGQVKAEVEGKGSIDGSGHNLSGGMNGAANGTGNSQLVGATNLQSNRTGTNTTISAFGDAKSGGDGDSAITLNSNTSANSNNGVSGAIDMQNSANGGNKNMTVQNGLQVNDNKGGTLAIGYGEIKGNGTENSAANIGVNSQYDQNGHAQVNTTGTGSAVSNNRNSSLTMEGNAQITNPNGTKSGTATASGNVMGAYNNLTGTNQVVVGNDGANGNARMEANGGGVGNSAAETKTDLILKNGNETRTSSVSGSVKATGDSTIVKSVSEVSDNNGVQTMSNFQHAVSNSKGSSSASASNSGWLKRRKRAGGYWEGANLWMPAFNVSNYYPEV
;
A
#
# COMPACT_ATOMS: atom_id res chain seq x y z
N MET A 1 -75.60 2.28 95.77
CA MET A 1 -75.80 0.84 95.51
C MET A 1 -76.72 0.69 94.30
N PRO A 2 -76.60 -0.38 93.49
CA PRO A 2 -76.03 -0.28 92.13
C PRO A 2 -77.05 -0.41 90.97
N THR A 3 -76.48 -0.41 89.76
CA THR A 3 -76.86 -1.12 88.52
C THR A 3 -77.80 -0.52 87.47
N ARG A 4 -77.16 -0.26 86.30
CA ARG A 4 -77.48 -0.60 84.89
C ARG A 4 -78.66 0.10 84.21
N LEU A 5 -78.37 0.91 83.17
CA LEU A 5 -78.28 0.54 81.73
C LEU A 5 -79.69 0.26 81.16
N VAL A 6 -80.20 1.04 80.21
CA VAL A 6 -80.19 0.76 78.76
C VAL A 6 -80.51 2.06 78.00
N GLY A 7 -79.82 2.33 76.89
CA GLY A 7 -80.21 3.44 76.00
C GLY A 7 -79.26 3.66 74.83
N LEU A 8 -79.43 2.86 73.78
CA LEU A 8 -78.86 2.99 72.45
C LEU A 8 -79.12 4.41 71.85
N LEU A 9 -78.11 5.06 71.26
CA LEU A 9 -78.32 5.95 70.11
C LEU A 9 -77.06 6.15 69.26
N LEU A 10 -77.29 6.08 67.96
CA LEU A 10 -76.37 6.24 66.84
C LEU A 10 -75.97 7.71 66.57
N LEU A 11 -74.76 7.84 66.02
CA LEU A 11 -74.30 8.82 65.02
C LEU A 11 -74.31 10.33 65.35
N SER A 12 -73.11 10.89 65.48
CA SER A 12 -72.78 12.10 64.71
C SER A 12 -71.30 12.10 64.33
N THR A 13 -71.08 12.23 63.02
CA THR A 13 -69.81 12.52 62.35
C THR A 13 -69.32 13.91 62.71
N LEU A 14 -68.04 14.06 63.06
CA LEU A 14 -67.26 15.27 62.73
C LEU A 14 -65.75 14.99 62.86
N VAL A 15 -65.16 14.87 61.67
CA VAL A 15 -63.80 15.23 61.26
C VAL A 15 -62.95 15.89 62.36
N SER A 16 -61.84 15.24 62.72
CA SER A 16 -60.63 15.94 63.16
C SER A 16 -59.43 15.31 62.48
N SER A 17 -59.06 15.94 61.36
CA SER A 17 -57.76 15.86 60.73
C SER A 17 -56.72 16.51 61.64
N ARG A 18 -55.81 15.72 62.20
CA ARG A 18 -54.46 16.20 62.56
C ARG A 18 -53.43 15.14 62.19
N LEU A 19 -52.86 15.37 61.00
CA LEU A 19 -51.42 15.40 60.75
C LEU A 19 -50.60 14.24 61.34
N PHE A 20 -50.63 13.12 60.63
CA PHE A 20 -49.39 12.38 60.41
C PHE A 20 -48.75 12.95 59.15
N ASP A 21 -47.73 13.79 59.31
CA ASP A 21 -46.73 14.01 58.26
C ASP A 21 -46.00 12.67 58.08
N PRO A 22 -46.13 11.95 56.95
CA PRO A 22 -45.12 10.99 56.62
C PRO A 22 -43.87 11.81 56.31
N TYR A 23 -42.82 11.63 57.11
CA TYR A 23 -41.47 12.03 56.71
C TYR A 23 -41.30 11.73 55.22
N PRO A 24 -40.88 12.68 54.37
CA PRO A 24 -40.60 12.35 52.99
C PRO A 24 -39.55 11.25 53.04
N ILE A 25 -39.93 10.04 52.63
CA ILE A 25 -38.99 8.97 52.36
C ILE A 25 -38.06 9.57 51.30
N ARG A 26 -36.90 10.02 51.76
CA ARG A 26 -35.87 10.57 50.90
C ARG A 26 -35.39 9.37 50.09
N VAL A 27 -35.95 9.19 48.89
CA VAL A 27 -35.52 8.14 47.95
C VAL A 27 -34.05 8.38 47.70
N VAL A 28 -33.20 7.55 48.32
CA VAL A 28 -31.77 7.55 48.07
C VAL A 28 -31.62 7.00 46.65
N ARG A 29 -31.49 7.89 45.67
CA ARG A 29 -31.08 7.49 44.32
C ARG A 29 -29.63 7.04 44.43
N GLN A 30 -29.43 5.72 44.46
CA GLN A 30 -28.12 5.10 44.40
C GLN A 30 -27.75 4.94 42.91
N THR A 31 -26.55 5.36 42.55
CA THR A 31 -25.95 5.08 41.25
C THR A 31 -24.87 4.04 41.49
N LEU A 32 -24.94 2.92 40.78
CA LEU A 32 -23.90 1.90 40.80
C LEU A 32 -22.61 2.49 40.23
N VAL A 33 -21.49 2.29 40.92
CA VAL A 33 -20.15 2.61 40.43
C VAL A 33 -19.24 1.43 40.69
N GLU A 34 -18.61 0.92 39.63
CA GLU A 34 -17.69 -0.21 39.69
C GLU A 34 -16.48 0.11 38.80
N SER A 35 -15.29 -0.35 39.20
CA SER A 35 -14.09 -0.20 38.37
C SER A 35 -13.09 -1.28 38.71
N ASN A 36 -12.41 -1.81 37.71
CA ASN A 36 -11.39 -2.83 37.87
C ASN A 36 -10.23 -2.57 36.91
N GLY A 37 -9.03 -2.36 37.44
CA GLY A 37 -7.79 -2.35 36.68
C GLY A 37 -6.96 -3.56 37.07
N GLN A 38 -6.41 -4.28 36.09
CA GLN A 38 -5.55 -5.43 36.32
C GLN A 38 -4.39 -5.41 35.33
N ALA A 39 -3.18 -5.65 35.84
CA ALA A 39 -1.95 -5.72 35.07
C ALA A 39 -1.14 -6.94 35.55
N ASP A 40 -0.90 -7.89 34.64
CA ASP A 40 -0.06 -9.06 34.88
C ASP A 40 1.16 -9.02 33.95
N GLY A 41 2.31 -9.52 34.39
CA GLY A 41 3.53 -9.43 33.61
C GLY A 41 4.47 -10.63 33.73
N LYS A 42 5.33 -10.79 32.71
CA LYS A 42 6.33 -11.85 32.59
C LYS A 42 7.62 -11.29 32.00
N GLY A 43 8.76 -11.62 32.59
CA GLY A 43 10.08 -11.17 32.15
C GLY A 43 11.12 -11.41 33.24
N ASP A 44 12.35 -10.95 32.99
CA ASP A 44 13.42 -10.92 33.99
C ASP A 44 13.14 -9.80 35.00
N ASP A 45 12.75 -8.62 34.51
CA ASP A 45 12.27 -7.50 35.31
C ASP A 45 10.83 -7.16 34.90
N VAL A 46 9.92 -7.05 35.87
CA VAL A 46 8.51 -6.75 35.66
C VAL A 46 8.06 -5.69 36.67
N ASN A 47 7.44 -4.62 36.18
CA ASN A 47 6.79 -3.60 37.00
C ASN A 47 5.36 -3.39 36.50
N VAL A 48 4.37 -3.55 37.38
CA VAL A 48 2.94 -3.41 37.07
C VAL A 48 2.27 -2.53 38.10
N ASP A 49 1.30 -1.73 37.67
CA ASP A 49 0.50 -0.86 38.52
C ASP A 49 -0.93 -0.78 37.99
N ALA A 50 -1.90 -0.72 38.89
CA ALA A 50 -3.30 -0.58 38.55
C ALA A 50 -4.00 0.29 39.60
N SER A 51 -4.78 1.26 39.14
CA SER A 51 -5.51 2.17 40.02
C SER A 51 -6.97 2.27 39.62
N ALA A 52 -7.81 2.51 40.61
CA ALA A 52 -9.25 2.64 40.46
C ALA A 52 -9.73 3.73 41.42
N HIS A 53 -10.35 4.77 40.88
CA HIS A 53 -10.79 5.93 41.65
C HIS A 53 -12.24 6.25 41.32
N HIS A 54 -13.07 6.38 42.35
CA HIS A 54 -14.43 6.88 42.24
C HIS A 54 -14.51 8.24 42.90
N PHE A 55 -15.27 9.16 42.30
CA PHE A 55 -15.42 10.49 42.85
C PHE A 55 -16.82 11.04 42.60
N LYS A 56 -17.18 12.04 43.41
CA LYS A 56 -18.42 12.80 43.27
C LYS A 56 -18.08 14.28 43.35
N ASN A 57 -18.52 15.03 42.34
CA ASN A 57 -18.29 16.47 42.27
C ASN A 57 -19.31 17.27 43.08
N ALA A 58 -19.03 18.56 43.26
CA ALA A 58 -19.90 19.49 43.97
C ALA A 58 -21.28 19.66 43.30
N ASP A 59 -21.37 19.46 41.98
CA ASP A 59 -22.62 19.45 41.21
C ASP A 59 -23.43 18.15 41.39
N GLY A 60 -22.86 17.15 42.07
CA GLY A 60 -23.46 15.85 42.31
C GLY A 60 -23.16 14.79 41.25
N THR A 61 -22.44 15.14 40.17
CA THR A 61 -22.00 14.21 39.13
C THR A 61 -21.05 13.17 39.72
N ILE A 62 -21.32 11.90 39.41
CA ILE A 62 -20.48 10.77 39.81
C ILE A 62 -19.60 10.40 38.62
N GLY A 63 -18.33 10.12 38.91
CA GLY A 63 -17.38 9.69 37.90
C GLY A 63 -16.42 8.64 38.43
N MET A 64 -15.66 8.08 37.50
CA MET A 64 -14.59 7.14 37.81
C MET A 64 -13.41 7.29 36.86
N ASN A 65 -12.25 6.87 37.33
CA ASN A 65 -11.05 6.64 36.54
C ASN A 65 -10.51 5.26 36.87
N VAL A 66 -10.00 4.56 35.87
CA VAL A 66 -9.32 3.28 36.03
C VAL A 66 -8.07 3.27 35.19
N THR A 67 -6.97 2.78 35.76
CA THR A 67 -5.70 2.63 35.05
C THR A 67 -5.15 1.23 35.23
N SER A 68 -4.46 0.75 34.21
CA SER A 68 -3.68 -0.48 34.25
C SER A 68 -2.44 -0.29 33.39
N THR A 69 -1.25 -0.40 34.00
CA THR A 69 0.02 -0.20 33.33
C THR A 69 1.02 -1.28 33.72
N GLY A 70 1.91 -1.60 32.79
CA GLY A 70 2.97 -2.57 33.03
C GLY A 70 4.15 -2.36 32.09
N ASN A 71 5.33 -2.72 32.57
CA ASN A 71 6.57 -2.81 31.81
C ASN A 71 7.25 -4.13 32.17
N ALA A 72 7.71 -4.86 31.16
CA ALA A 72 8.53 -6.05 31.35
C ALA A 72 9.73 -6.05 30.40
N THR A 73 10.86 -6.55 30.88
CA THR A 73 12.06 -6.76 30.07
C THR A 73 12.57 -8.19 30.21
N SER A 74 13.29 -8.70 29.21
CA SER A 74 13.99 -9.99 29.29
C SER A 74 15.26 -9.94 28.43
N GLY A 75 16.40 -10.30 29.03
CA GLY A 75 17.69 -10.37 28.33
C GLY A 75 17.77 -11.55 27.38
N SER A 76 17.15 -12.68 27.76
CA SER A 76 17.00 -13.85 26.89
C SER A 76 15.65 -14.53 27.17
N GLY A 77 14.72 -14.46 26.22
CA GLY A 77 13.43 -15.15 26.35
C GLY A 77 12.26 -14.28 25.92
N ASN A 78 11.23 -14.24 26.75
CA ASN A 78 9.98 -13.54 26.46
C ASN A 78 9.69 -12.51 27.54
N ALA A 79 9.38 -11.29 27.12
CA ALA A 79 8.77 -10.26 27.95
C ALA A 79 7.29 -10.10 27.57
N GLY A 80 6.40 -9.87 28.53
CA GLY A 80 4.98 -9.74 28.27
C GLY A 80 4.22 -9.01 29.37
N ILE A 81 3.19 -8.27 28.98
CA ILE A 81 2.24 -7.57 29.85
C ILE A 81 0.83 -7.84 29.34
N ASP A 82 -0.04 -8.34 30.22
CA ASP A 82 -1.48 -8.49 29.99
C ASP A 82 -2.22 -7.46 30.84
N ASN A 83 -2.81 -6.45 30.19
CA ASN A 83 -3.52 -5.36 30.87
C ASN A 83 -5.00 -5.37 30.52
N THR A 84 -5.83 -5.16 31.55
CA THR A 84 -7.26 -4.90 31.40
C THR A 84 -7.69 -3.72 32.27
N ALA A 85 -8.63 -2.93 31.77
CA ALA A 85 -9.28 -1.88 32.55
C ALA A 85 -10.77 -1.83 32.21
N SER A 86 -11.63 -1.82 33.23
CA SER A 86 -13.07 -1.74 33.06
C SER A 86 -13.72 -0.86 34.12
N GLY A 87 -14.91 -0.35 33.81
CA GLY A 87 -15.58 0.64 34.62
C GLY A 87 -17.05 0.78 34.32
N GLN A 88 -17.84 1.17 35.32
CA GLN A 88 -19.27 1.43 35.20
C GLN A 88 -19.71 2.58 36.10
N VAL A 89 -20.53 3.50 35.56
CA VAL A 89 -21.30 4.49 36.33
C VAL A 89 -22.74 4.47 35.83
N GLY A 90 -23.67 3.96 36.63
CA GLY A 90 -25.06 3.76 36.20
C GLY A 90 -25.14 2.81 35.01
N ASN A 91 -25.62 3.30 33.86
CA ASN A 91 -25.74 2.52 32.61
C ASN A 91 -24.60 2.77 31.61
N ASN A 92 -23.57 3.52 32.02
CA ASN A 92 -22.39 3.84 31.21
C ASN A 92 -21.27 2.88 31.58
N HIS A 93 -20.70 2.20 30.59
CA HIS A 93 -19.67 1.18 30.78
C HIS A 93 -18.48 1.43 29.84
N ILE A 94 -17.29 1.19 30.37
CA ILE A 94 -16.03 1.21 29.64
C ILE A 94 -15.31 -0.12 29.85
N GLY A 95 -14.64 -0.62 28.81
CA GLY A 95 -13.86 -1.83 28.88
C GLY A 95 -12.75 -1.85 27.84
N SER A 96 -11.56 -2.26 28.27
CA SER A 96 -10.40 -2.33 27.39
C SER A 96 -9.42 -3.41 27.79
N THR A 97 -8.76 -3.97 26.78
CA THR A 97 -7.57 -4.84 26.92
C THR A 97 -6.41 -4.24 26.12
N GLY A 98 -5.20 -4.48 26.60
CA GLY A 98 -3.98 -3.94 26.01
C GLY A 98 -2.81 -4.86 26.31
N ASN A 99 -2.77 -5.98 25.62
CA ASN A 99 -1.76 -7.00 25.83
C ASN A 99 -0.58 -6.76 24.89
N ILE A 100 0.61 -7.04 25.38
CA ILE A 100 1.83 -6.94 24.58
C ILE A 100 2.83 -8.01 24.98
N SER A 101 3.49 -8.60 24.00
CA SER A 101 4.56 -9.57 24.21
C SER A 101 5.69 -9.36 23.21
N ALA A 102 6.90 -9.61 23.66
CA ALA A 102 8.11 -9.64 22.86
C ALA A 102 8.85 -10.95 23.13
N SER A 103 9.41 -11.55 22.08
CA SER A 103 10.29 -12.71 22.18
C SER A 103 11.58 -12.47 21.41
N GLY A 104 12.67 -13.04 21.92
CA GLY A 104 14.02 -12.87 21.39
C GLY A 104 14.94 -12.15 22.38
N PRO A 105 16.20 -11.89 21.98
CA PRO A 105 17.15 -11.20 22.84
C PRO A 105 16.71 -9.75 23.11
N ASN A 106 17.05 -9.24 24.30
CA ASN A 106 16.79 -7.85 24.70
C ASN A 106 15.35 -7.40 24.42
N SER A 107 14.39 -8.20 24.90
CA SER A 107 12.97 -7.92 24.76
C SER A 107 12.52 -6.89 25.80
N GLU A 108 11.79 -5.87 25.36
CA GLU A 108 11.23 -4.80 26.20
C GLU A 108 9.78 -4.59 25.78
N VAL A 109 8.86 -4.52 26.74
CA VAL A 109 7.45 -4.25 26.47
C VAL A 109 6.86 -3.30 27.49
N PHE A 110 5.92 -2.49 27.04
CA PHE A 110 5.17 -1.54 27.84
C PHE A 110 3.70 -1.54 27.40
N SER A 111 2.80 -1.53 28.36
CA SER A 111 1.37 -1.32 28.13
C SER A 111 0.79 -0.36 29.15
N ASP A 112 -0.14 0.47 28.73
CA ASP A 112 -0.87 1.43 29.55
C ASP A 112 -2.30 1.56 29.03
N ILE A 113 -3.24 1.53 29.95
CA ILE A 113 -4.66 1.73 29.71
C ILE A 113 -5.16 2.75 30.72
N PHE A 114 -5.81 3.80 30.23
CA PHE A 114 -6.53 4.77 31.04
C PHE A 114 -7.98 4.83 30.56
N GLY A 115 -8.92 4.61 31.47
CA GLY A 115 -10.35 4.72 31.21
C GLY A 115 -11.01 5.73 32.14
N ASP A 116 -11.95 6.51 31.63
CA ASP A 116 -12.71 7.46 32.43
C ASP A 116 -14.21 7.50 32.09
N ILE A 117 -15.01 7.79 33.12
CA ILE A 117 -16.41 8.15 32.98
C ILE A 117 -16.64 9.41 33.81
N TYR A 118 -17.08 10.48 33.15
CA TYR A 118 -17.43 11.75 33.77
C TYR A 118 -18.83 12.17 33.31
N GLY A 119 -19.85 11.84 34.11
CA GLY A 119 -21.24 12.05 33.72
C GLY A 119 -21.58 11.35 32.41
N GLU A 120 -21.77 12.12 31.34
CA GLU A 120 -22.11 11.66 29.99
C GLU A 120 -20.90 11.46 29.07
N ALA A 121 -19.73 11.96 29.48
CA ALA A 121 -18.46 11.82 28.76
C ALA A 121 -17.75 10.54 29.18
N MET A 122 -17.21 9.82 28.19
CA MET A 122 -16.46 8.59 28.41
C MET A 122 -15.32 8.54 27.40
N ALA A 123 -14.14 8.13 27.88
CA ALA A 123 -13.01 7.85 27.03
C ALA A 123 -12.22 6.64 27.53
N ILE A 124 -11.55 5.99 26.57
CA ILE A 124 -10.52 4.98 26.82
C ILE A 124 -9.31 5.39 25.99
N ASN A 125 -8.14 5.37 26.62
CA ASN A 125 -6.85 5.49 25.98
C ASN A 125 -6.05 4.22 26.25
N THR A 126 -5.50 3.60 25.21
CA THR A 126 -4.65 2.43 25.31
C THR A 126 -3.37 2.67 24.54
N LYS A 127 -2.23 2.35 25.13
CA LYS A 127 -0.92 2.46 24.50
C LYS A 127 -0.13 1.19 24.77
N GLN A 128 0.37 0.56 23.71
CA GLN A 128 1.25 -0.61 23.79
C GLN A 128 2.51 -0.34 22.97
N GLN A 129 3.68 -0.62 23.53
CA GLN A 129 4.97 -0.46 22.86
C GLN A 129 5.88 -1.63 23.17
N GLY A 130 6.53 -2.19 22.17
CA GLY A 130 7.43 -3.31 22.41
C GLY A 130 8.53 -3.37 21.39
N LYS A 131 9.65 -3.92 21.82
CA LYS A 131 10.87 -4.05 21.04
C LYS A 131 11.58 -5.35 21.41
N SER A 132 12.20 -5.99 20.43
CA SER A 132 13.10 -7.12 20.62
C SER A 132 14.23 -6.99 19.59
N PHE A 133 15.48 -7.22 20.00
CA PHE A 133 16.62 -7.06 19.10
C PHE A 133 17.83 -7.91 19.52
N GLY A 134 18.49 -8.52 18.54
CA GLY A 134 19.73 -9.26 18.73
C GLY A 134 19.90 -10.40 17.74
N THR A 135 20.76 -11.36 18.06
CA THR A 135 20.98 -12.53 17.20
C THR A 135 19.89 -13.58 17.40
N GLY A 136 19.29 -14.06 16.30
CA GLY A 136 18.23 -15.07 16.30
C GLY A 136 16.92 -14.51 15.77
N ASP A 137 15.80 -15.08 16.21
CA ASP A 137 14.48 -14.61 15.83
C ASP A 137 13.97 -13.59 16.86
N THR A 138 13.33 -12.52 16.37
CA THR A 138 12.69 -11.50 17.21
C THR A 138 11.26 -11.32 16.77
N GLN A 139 10.34 -11.25 17.73
CA GLN A 139 8.93 -11.00 17.46
C GLN A 139 8.38 -10.07 18.53
N VAL A 140 7.51 -9.15 18.13
CA VAL A 140 6.71 -8.35 19.04
C VAL A 140 5.27 -8.36 18.56
N GLN A 141 4.34 -8.58 19.49
CA GLN A 141 2.90 -8.64 19.26
C GLN A 141 2.19 -7.79 20.30
N ALA A 142 1.44 -6.80 19.84
CA ALA A 142 0.50 -6.03 20.63
C ALA A 142 -0.93 -6.32 20.15
N THR A 143 -1.82 -6.62 21.09
CA THR A 143 -3.24 -6.82 20.81
C THR A 143 -4.07 -6.06 21.85
N GLY A 144 -5.17 -5.47 21.42
CA GLY A 144 -6.05 -4.76 22.32
C GLY A 144 -7.41 -4.50 21.73
N ASN A 145 -8.30 -4.03 22.59
CA ASN A 145 -9.61 -3.53 22.21
C ASN A 145 -10.04 -2.42 23.16
N ALA A 146 -10.94 -1.56 22.68
CA ALA A 146 -11.56 -0.52 23.46
C ALA A 146 -13.05 -0.49 23.14
N ASN A 147 -13.88 -0.52 24.18
CA ASN A 147 -15.33 -0.57 24.08
C ASN A 147 -15.97 0.44 25.03
N LEU A 148 -16.94 1.19 24.51
CA LEU A 148 -17.80 2.08 25.28
C LEU A 148 -19.26 1.67 25.09
N THR A 149 -20.02 1.66 26.18
CA THR A 149 -21.47 1.45 26.15
C THR A 149 -22.14 2.58 26.91
N LYS A 150 -23.07 3.30 26.28
CA LYS A 150 -23.86 4.38 26.90
C LYS A 150 -25.32 3.97 26.91
N ASN A 151 -25.94 3.94 28.09
CA ASN A 151 -27.36 3.57 28.22
C ASN A 151 -27.70 2.23 27.53
N GLY A 152 -26.78 1.26 27.58
CA GLY A 152 -26.94 -0.05 26.94
C GLY A 152 -26.67 -0.09 25.42
N VAL A 153 -26.27 1.03 24.80
CA VAL A 153 -25.91 1.11 23.37
C VAL A 153 -24.39 1.13 23.24
N VAL A 154 -23.84 0.25 22.41
CA VAL A 154 -22.40 0.22 22.08
C VAL A 154 -22.03 1.42 21.21
N SER A 155 -20.87 2.03 21.46
CA SER A 155 -20.38 3.15 20.65
C SER A 155 -20.28 2.75 19.16
N PRO A 156 -20.74 3.61 18.24
CA PRO A 156 -20.55 3.39 16.80
C PRO A 156 -19.08 3.48 16.37
N SER A 157 -18.22 4.03 17.23
CA SER A 157 -16.78 4.18 17.02
C SER A 157 -15.97 3.05 17.66
N ALA A 158 -16.64 2.07 18.29
CA ALA A 158 -15.97 0.96 18.95
C ALA A 158 -15.01 0.23 18.00
N SER A 159 -13.88 -0.20 18.55
CA SER A 159 -12.87 -0.95 17.81
C SER A 159 -12.87 -2.39 18.27
N ASP A 160 -13.12 -3.29 17.32
CA ASP A 160 -13.07 -4.75 17.53
C ASP A 160 -11.67 -5.31 17.25
N LYS A 161 -10.78 -4.52 16.64
CA LYS A 161 -9.44 -4.92 16.24
C LYS A 161 -8.43 -3.80 16.51
N ASN A 162 -7.51 -4.01 17.44
CA ASN A 162 -6.25 -3.28 17.52
C ASN A 162 -5.11 -4.31 17.61
N ILE A 163 -4.36 -4.44 16.52
CA ILE A 163 -3.29 -5.42 16.35
C ILE A 163 -2.06 -4.68 15.82
N ALA A 164 -0.91 -4.90 16.44
CA ALA A 164 0.37 -4.50 15.88
C ALA A 164 1.39 -5.60 16.11
N ASN A 165 1.77 -6.27 15.03
CA ASN A 165 2.72 -7.37 15.03
C ASN A 165 3.92 -7.01 14.16
N ALA A 166 5.12 -7.29 14.65
CA ALA A 166 6.36 -7.24 13.89
C ALA A 166 7.17 -8.50 14.18
N GLY A 167 7.82 -9.05 13.16
CA GLY A 167 8.64 -10.25 13.31
C GLY A 167 9.80 -10.24 12.32
N ALA A 168 10.96 -10.67 12.78
CA ALA A 168 12.14 -10.80 11.94
C ALA A 168 12.92 -12.06 12.28
N THR A 169 13.46 -12.70 11.25
CA THR A 169 14.36 -13.85 11.37
C THR A 169 15.67 -13.54 10.68
N GLY A 170 16.78 -13.93 11.31
CA GLY A 170 18.12 -13.65 10.80
C GLY A 170 19.21 -14.27 11.67
N SER A 171 20.18 -14.92 11.03
CA SER A 171 21.28 -15.59 11.75
C SER A 171 22.35 -14.63 12.28
N GLU A 172 22.33 -13.34 11.91
CA GLU A 172 23.30 -12.34 12.38
C GLU A 172 22.64 -11.36 13.35
N ASN A 173 21.59 -10.68 12.90
CA ASN A 173 20.85 -9.71 13.70
C ASN A 173 19.39 -9.63 13.23
N SER A 174 18.47 -9.52 14.16
CA SER A 174 17.05 -9.25 13.92
C SER A 174 16.56 -8.19 14.90
N GLN A 175 15.52 -7.49 14.50
CA GLN A 175 14.81 -6.49 15.28
C GLN A 175 13.33 -6.55 14.92
N ALA A 176 12.48 -6.48 15.93
CA ALA A 176 11.06 -6.25 15.79
C ALA A 176 10.64 -5.15 16.78
N GLU A 177 9.84 -4.19 16.32
CA GLU A 177 9.37 -3.07 17.10
C GLU A 177 7.92 -2.75 16.70
N VAL A 178 7.07 -2.53 17.69
CA VAL A 178 5.68 -2.10 17.48
C VAL A 178 5.32 -0.99 18.45
N SER A 179 4.46 -0.08 17.99
CA SER A 179 3.78 0.89 18.84
C SER A 179 2.33 0.98 18.38
N SER A 180 1.41 0.72 19.29
CA SER A 180 -0.02 0.94 19.09
C SER A 180 -0.51 1.96 20.11
N ASN A 181 -1.28 2.94 19.64
CA ASN A 181 -1.95 3.91 20.47
C ASN A 181 -3.38 4.07 19.97
N GLN A 182 -4.35 4.01 20.88
CA GLN A 182 -5.76 4.07 20.56
C GLN A 182 -6.49 4.92 21.59
N ILE A 183 -7.25 5.91 21.11
CA ILE A 183 -8.14 6.73 21.91
C ILE A 183 -9.55 6.54 21.36
N LEU A 184 -10.45 6.06 22.21
CA LEU A 184 -11.85 5.89 21.90
C LEU A 184 -12.67 6.85 22.76
N THR A 185 -13.48 7.68 22.11
CA THR A 185 -14.56 8.45 22.73
C THR A 185 -15.90 7.99 22.15
N TRP A 186 -17.01 8.54 22.64
CA TRP A 186 -18.32 8.22 22.10
C TRP A 186 -18.42 8.48 20.59
N ASP A 187 -17.86 9.61 20.14
CA ASP A 187 -18.03 10.12 18.77
C ASP A 187 -16.88 9.76 17.84
N GLN A 188 -15.72 9.39 18.38
CA GLN A 188 -14.49 9.27 17.59
C GLN A 188 -13.63 8.11 18.03
N LEU A 189 -12.98 7.50 17.04
CA LEU A 189 -11.83 6.64 17.21
C LEU A 189 -10.61 7.36 16.63
N ILE A 190 -9.56 7.47 17.43
CA ILE A 190 -8.23 7.87 17.00
C ILE A 190 -7.30 6.68 17.23
N ALA A 191 -6.56 6.27 16.20
CA ALA A 191 -5.60 5.19 16.31
C ALA A 191 -4.30 5.57 15.59
N GLN A 192 -3.17 5.17 16.16
CA GLN A 192 -1.84 5.29 15.56
C GLN A 192 -1.12 3.96 15.75
N LEU A 193 -0.77 3.34 14.63
CA LEU A 193 -0.06 2.08 14.56
C LEU A 193 1.29 2.30 13.90
N TYR A 194 2.32 1.70 14.47
CA TYR A 194 3.65 1.60 13.91
C TYR A 194 4.16 0.17 14.10
N GLY A 195 4.75 -0.38 13.05
CA GLY A 195 5.47 -1.63 13.09
C GLY A 195 6.74 -1.52 12.27
N HIS A 196 7.84 -2.03 12.81
CA HIS A 196 9.11 -2.15 12.12
C HIS A 196 9.70 -3.52 12.40
N ALA A 197 10.15 -4.18 11.35
CA ALA A 197 10.87 -5.43 11.45
C ALA A 197 12.09 -5.36 10.54
N SER A 198 13.25 -5.77 11.03
CA SER A 198 14.44 -5.93 10.20
C SER A 198 15.19 -7.20 10.58
N GLY A 199 15.61 -7.96 9.58
CA GLY A 199 16.35 -9.21 9.75
C GLY A 199 17.58 -9.20 8.85
N SER A 200 18.67 -9.76 9.36
CA SER A 200 19.91 -9.98 8.61
C SER A 200 20.50 -11.33 8.96
N GLY A 201 20.96 -12.04 7.94
CA GLY A 201 21.49 -13.38 8.11
C GLY A 201 22.41 -13.81 6.98
N LYS A 202 23.24 -14.79 7.32
CA LYS A 202 23.94 -15.62 6.34
C LYS A 202 22.90 -16.53 5.69
N THR A 203 22.82 -16.52 4.38
CA THR A 203 21.91 -17.33 3.54
C THR A 203 20.47 -16.88 3.51
N ASN A 204 19.86 -16.42 4.60
CA ASN A 204 18.45 -16.00 4.60
C ASN A 204 18.13 -14.96 5.68
N ALA A 205 17.13 -14.14 5.39
CA ALA A 205 16.50 -13.24 6.36
C ALA A 205 15.06 -12.96 5.96
N GLN A 206 14.20 -12.72 6.95
CA GLN A 206 12.82 -12.32 6.74
C GLN A 206 12.44 -11.22 7.73
N ALA A 207 11.58 -10.31 7.30
CA ALA A 207 10.93 -9.31 8.12
C ALA A 207 9.46 -9.21 7.72
N ASN A 208 8.57 -9.09 8.70
CA ASN A 208 7.13 -8.92 8.47
C ASN A 208 6.51 -7.99 9.49
N VAL A 209 5.46 -7.30 9.06
CA VAL A 209 4.63 -6.41 9.87
C VAL A 209 3.16 -6.67 9.52
N ASP A 210 2.30 -6.72 10.53
CA ASP A 210 0.84 -6.83 10.42
C ASP A 210 0.20 -5.90 11.44
N LEU A 211 -0.40 -4.82 10.94
CA LEU A 211 -1.05 -3.78 11.73
C LEU A 211 -2.53 -3.71 11.35
N GLY A 212 -3.40 -3.57 12.33
CA GLY A 212 -4.82 -3.32 12.13
C GLY A 212 -5.42 -2.50 13.25
N ALA A 213 -6.25 -1.52 12.91
CA ALA A 213 -7.03 -0.76 13.89
C ALA A 213 -8.44 -0.51 13.39
N GLY A 214 -9.38 -0.34 14.32
CA GLY A 214 -10.73 0.11 14.05
C GLY A 214 -11.75 -1.01 13.97
N SER A 215 -12.65 -0.93 12.99
CA SER A 215 -13.74 -1.88 12.76
C SER A 215 -13.94 -2.18 11.27
N GLN A 216 -14.82 -3.13 10.94
CA GLN A 216 -15.11 -3.51 9.55
C GLN A 216 -15.52 -2.34 8.65
N SER A 217 -16.21 -1.33 9.20
CA SER A 217 -16.68 -0.14 8.46
C SER A 217 -15.82 1.10 8.66
N ASN A 218 -14.85 1.04 9.59
CA ASN A 218 -14.01 2.16 10.00
C ASN A 218 -12.65 1.65 10.47
N GLY A 219 -11.91 1.02 9.55
CA GLY A 219 -10.65 0.37 9.89
C GLY A 219 -9.54 0.59 8.87
N VAL A 220 -8.32 0.40 9.35
CA VAL A 220 -7.08 0.40 8.57
C VAL A 220 -6.35 -0.92 8.77
N GLU A 221 -5.74 -1.44 7.71
CA GLU A 221 -4.82 -2.57 7.77
C GLU A 221 -3.53 -2.26 7.01
N VAL A 222 -2.38 -2.56 7.61
CA VAL A 222 -1.06 -2.36 7.01
C VAL A 222 -0.24 -3.62 7.22
N ASN A 223 -0.02 -4.34 6.14
CA ASN A 223 0.73 -5.58 6.11
C ASN A 223 1.96 -5.43 5.23
N GLY A 224 3.07 -6.03 5.64
CA GLY A 224 4.29 -6.05 4.88
C GLY A 224 5.09 -7.32 5.14
N LEU A 225 5.76 -7.82 4.11
CA LEU A 225 6.67 -8.95 4.17
C LEU A 225 7.84 -8.65 3.24
N VAL A 226 9.05 -8.87 3.71
CA VAL A 226 10.24 -9.03 2.87
C VAL A 226 10.93 -10.31 3.30
N SER A 227 11.25 -11.18 2.35
CA SER A 227 11.96 -12.43 2.57
C SER A 227 13.02 -12.59 1.50
N GLY A 228 14.20 -13.02 1.91
CA GLY A 228 15.32 -13.21 1.01
C GLY A 228 16.09 -14.49 1.29
N VAL A 229 16.68 -15.04 0.23
CA VAL A 229 17.54 -16.22 0.27
C VAL A 229 18.73 -16.01 -0.65
N ASN A 230 19.92 -16.44 -0.23
CA ASN A 230 21.14 -16.46 -1.01
C ASN A 230 21.79 -17.85 -0.88
N GLN A 231 21.78 -18.63 -1.96
CA GLN A 231 22.36 -19.97 -1.98
C GLN A 231 23.89 -19.88 -1.97
N ASN A 232 24.55 -20.73 -1.19
CA ASN A 232 26.02 -20.88 -1.09
C ASN A 232 26.79 -19.77 -0.35
N GLY A 233 26.11 -19.03 0.51
CA GLY A 233 26.75 -18.06 1.40
C GLY A 233 26.69 -16.65 0.83
N GLY A 234 26.11 -15.76 1.63
CA GLY A 234 25.84 -14.38 1.29
C GLY A 234 25.07 -13.71 2.41
N GLN A 235 25.09 -12.39 2.43
CA GLN A 235 24.30 -11.59 3.35
C GLN A 235 22.93 -11.30 2.74
N VAL A 236 21.89 -11.66 3.47
CA VAL A 236 20.53 -11.23 3.19
C VAL A 236 20.11 -10.23 4.27
N LYS A 237 19.48 -9.14 3.84
CA LYS A 237 18.80 -8.16 4.69
C LYS A 237 17.36 -8.04 4.23
N ALA A 238 16.44 -8.07 5.17
CA ALA A 238 15.02 -7.85 4.96
C ALA A 238 14.56 -6.80 5.96
N GLU A 239 13.77 -5.84 5.51
CA GLU A 239 13.24 -4.77 6.34
C GLU A 239 11.83 -4.41 5.87
N VAL A 240 10.93 -4.24 6.82
CA VAL A 240 9.55 -3.84 6.61
C VAL A 240 9.19 -2.78 7.64
N GLU A 241 8.59 -1.70 7.17
CA GLU A 241 8.01 -0.65 8.00
C GLU A 241 6.54 -0.47 7.64
N GLY A 242 5.67 -0.35 8.63
CA GLY A 242 4.26 -0.07 8.47
C GLY A 242 3.81 1.04 9.40
N LYS A 243 2.97 1.95 8.89
CA LYS A 243 2.28 2.97 9.69
C LYS A 243 0.83 3.06 9.26
N GLY A 244 -0.08 3.08 10.23
CA GLY A 244 -1.50 3.33 9.99
C GLY A 244 -2.04 4.32 11.00
N SER A 245 -2.90 5.24 10.57
CA SER A 245 -3.58 6.16 11.49
C SER A 245 -5.03 6.39 11.11
N ILE A 246 -5.89 6.49 12.12
CA ILE A 246 -7.28 6.94 12.06
C ILE A 246 -7.35 8.21 12.91
N ASP A 247 -7.85 9.33 12.39
CA ASP A 247 -7.88 10.62 13.11
C ASP A 247 -9.29 11.24 13.25
N GLY A 248 -10.34 10.42 13.17
CA GLY A 248 -11.75 10.87 13.16
C GLY A 248 -12.18 11.59 11.87
N SER A 249 -11.25 12.21 11.13
CA SER A 249 -11.49 12.95 9.88
C SER A 249 -11.02 12.22 8.62
N GLY A 250 -10.08 11.29 8.76
CA GLY A 250 -9.48 10.53 7.66
C GLY A 250 -8.60 9.37 8.13
N HIS A 251 -8.09 8.64 7.14
CA HIS A 251 -7.15 7.54 7.31
C HIS A 251 -5.84 7.87 6.58
N ASN A 252 -4.70 7.62 7.22
CA ASN A 252 -3.39 7.70 6.57
C ASN A 252 -2.67 6.36 6.74
N LEU A 253 -2.19 5.79 5.64
CA LEU A 253 -1.51 4.51 5.62
C LEU A 253 -0.21 4.64 4.85
N SER A 254 0.88 4.13 5.41
CA SER A 254 2.14 3.99 4.69
C SER A 254 2.81 2.65 4.95
N GLY A 255 3.37 2.05 3.91
CA GLY A 255 4.17 0.83 3.97
C GLY A 255 5.51 1.02 3.27
N GLY A 256 6.58 0.53 3.89
CA GLY A 256 7.92 0.48 3.33
C GLY A 256 8.45 -0.95 3.32
N MET A 257 9.06 -1.34 2.22
CA MET A 257 9.76 -2.62 2.06
C MET A 257 11.18 -2.36 1.58
N ASN A 258 12.15 -2.97 2.23
CA ASN A 258 13.54 -2.90 1.79
C ASN A 258 14.17 -4.29 1.88
N GLY A 259 14.73 -4.76 0.78
CA GLY A 259 15.36 -6.08 0.68
C GLY A 259 16.72 -5.99 0.01
N ALA A 260 17.72 -6.67 0.58
CA ALA A 260 19.02 -6.81 -0.06
C ALA A 260 19.52 -8.25 0.06
N ALA A 261 19.97 -8.86 -1.04
CA ALA A 261 20.61 -10.17 -1.05
C ALA A 261 21.92 -10.06 -1.82
N ASN A 262 23.05 -10.23 -1.12
CA ASN A 262 24.39 -10.09 -1.70
C ASN A 262 25.27 -11.29 -1.34
N GLY A 263 25.85 -11.98 -2.32
CA GLY A 263 26.73 -13.12 -2.04
C GLY A 263 27.12 -13.95 -3.24
N THR A 264 27.78 -15.07 -2.99
CA THR A 264 28.25 -15.99 -4.02
C THR A 264 27.20 -17.06 -4.28
N GLY A 265 26.38 -16.90 -5.32
CA GLY A 265 25.38 -17.88 -5.74
C GLY A 265 24.04 -17.27 -6.12
N ASN A 266 22.97 -18.08 -6.10
CA ASN A 266 21.64 -17.64 -6.50
C ASN A 266 20.97 -16.81 -5.39
N SER A 267 20.46 -15.62 -5.74
CA SER A 267 19.83 -14.71 -4.81
C SER A 267 18.35 -14.50 -5.15
N GLN A 268 17.45 -14.68 -4.19
CA GLN A 268 16.02 -14.46 -4.34
C GLN A 268 15.54 -13.46 -3.29
N LEU A 269 14.76 -12.47 -3.71
CA LEU A 269 14.07 -11.52 -2.83
C LEU A 269 12.59 -11.48 -3.21
N VAL A 270 11.73 -11.66 -2.20
CA VAL A 270 10.28 -11.51 -2.33
C VAL A 270 9.82 -10.46 -1.34
N GLY A 271 9.10 -9.45 -1.82
CA GLY A 271 8.47 -8.44 -0.99
C GLY A 271 7.00 -8.28 -1.33
N ALA A 272 6.15 -8.11 -0.32
CA ALA A 272 4.74 -7.85 -0.47
C ALA A 272 4.26 -6.81 0.55
N THR A 273 3.55 -5.78 0.11
CA THR A 273 2.85 -4.85 1.01
C THR A 273 1.37 -4.76 0.66
N ASN A 274 0.53 -4.66 1.69
CA ASN A 274 -0.91 -4.48 1.56
C ASN A 274 -1.39 -3.40 2.53
N LEU A 275 -1.93 -2.31 1.98
CA LEU A 275 -2.44 -1.16 2.74
C LEU A 275 -3.93 -1.04 2.44
N GLN A 276 -4.80 -1.19 3.43
CA GLN A 276 -6.25 -1.20 3.24
C GLN A 276 -6.96 -0.20 4.14
N SER A 277 -7.86 0.58 3.54
CA SER A 277 -8.78 1.48 4.26
C SER A 277 -10.23 1.14 3.94
N ASN A 278 -11.00 0.79 4.96
CA ASN A 278 -12.39 0.33 4.80
C ASN A 278 -13.45 1.40 5.08
N ARG A 279 -13.05 2.63 5.42
CA ARG A 279 -13.98 3.72 5.73
C ARG A 279 -14.47 4.43 4.47
N THR A 280 -15.79 4.58 4.35
CA THR A 280 -16.41 5.40 3.30
C THR A 280 -16.66 6.83 3.80
N GLY A 281 -16.65 7.83 2.90
CA GLY A 281 -16.98 9.21 3.26
C GLY A 281 -15.88 10.04 3.94
N THR A 282 -14.63 9.58 3.94
CA THR A 282 -13.47 10.33 4.48
C THR A 282 -12.29 10.35 3.53
N ASN A 283 -11.38 11.30 3.74
CA ASN A 283 -10.14 11.34 2.97
C ASN A 283 -9.23 10.19 3.39
N THR A 284 -8.63 9.52 2.40
CA THR A 284 -7.65 8.45 2.63
C THR A 284 -6.36 8.77 1.88
N THR A 285 -5.24 8.75 2.59
CA THR A 285 -3.90 8.84 2.00
C THR A 285 -3.20 7.49 2.10
N ILE A 286 -2.69 6.97 0.98
CA ILE A 286 -1.91 5.72 0.93
C ILE A 286 -0.54 6.00 0.34
N SER A 287 0.52 5.47 0.95
CA SER A 287 1.88 5.54 0.39
C SER A 287 2.60 4.21 0.53
N ALA A 288 3.03 3.60 -0.57
CA ALA A 288 3.82 2.38 -0.54
C ALA A 288 5.19 2.59 -1.19
N PHE A 289 6.25 2.13 -0.54
CA PHE A 289 7.61 2.16 -1.05
C PHE A 289 8.22 0.77 -1.04
N GLY A 290 8.96 0.41 -2.09
CA GLY A 290 9.76 -0.80 -2.12
C GLY A 290 11.12 -0.57 -2.77
N ASP A 291 12.19 -0.97 -2.08
CA ASP A 291 13.54 -1.05 -2.63
C ASP A 291 14.05 -2.49 -2.52
N ALA A 292 14.39 -3.13 -3.63
CA ALA A 292 15.05 -4.44 -3.58
C ALA A 292 16.33 -4.49 -4.42
N LYS A 293 17.39 -5.02 -3.80
CA LYS A 293 18.73 -5.12 -4.37
C LYS A 293 19.24 -6.55 -4.31
N SER A 294 19.45 -7.18 -5.47
CA SER A 294 20.00 -8.53 -5.55
C SER A 294 21.36 -8.50 -6.25
N GLY A 295 22.38 -9.13 -5.66
CA GLY A 295 23.75 -9.13 -6.17
C GLY A 295 24.44 -10.46 -5.95
N GLY A 296 24.89 -11.11 -7.02
CA GLY A 296 25.74 -12.29 -6.91
C GLY A 296 26.21 -12.84 -8.24
N ASP A 297 27.16 -13.76 -8.18
CA ASP A 297 27.72 -14.40 -9.38
C ASP A 297 26.76 -15.42 -10.03
N GLY A 298 25.67 -15.77 -9.34
CA GLY A 298 24.62 -16.69 -9.80
C GLY A 298 23.35 -15.99 -10.31
N ASP A 299 22.24 -16.72 -10.31
CA ASP A 299 20.94 -16.24 -10.77
C ASP A 299 20.29 -15.32 -9.71
N SER A 300 19.81 -14.15 -10.12
CA SER A 300 19.14 -13.19 -9.25
C SER A 300 17.65 -13.06 -9.60
N ALA A 301 16.78 -13.32 -8.64
CA ALA A 301 15.34 -13.11 -8.77
C ALA A 301 14.84 -12.07 -7.75
N ILE A 302 14.08 -11.07 -8.23
CA ILE A 302 13.39 -10.10 -7.38
C ILE A 302 11.92 -10.10 -7.75
N THR A 303 11.05 -10.31 -6.77
CA THR A 303 9.60 -10.17 -6.93
C THR A 303 9.08 -9.23 -5.87
N LEU A 304 8.68 -8.03 -6.26
CA LEU A 304 8.03 -7.10 -5.34
C LEU A 304 6.58 -6.85 -5.77
N ASN A 305 5.66 -7.01 -4.83
CA ASN A 305 4.23 -6.80 -5.02
C ASN A 305 3.71 -5.74 -4.04
N SER A 306 2.94 -4.77 -4.53
CA SER A 306 2.21 -3.83 -3.68
C SER A 306 0.73 -3.86 -4.03
N ASN A 307 -0.11 -4.36 -3.13
CA ASN A 307 -1.55 -4.43 -3.28
C ASN A 307 -2.20 -3.47 -2.30
N THR A 308 -2.48 -2.24 -2.71
CA THR A 308 -3.10 -1.26 -1.80
C THR A 308 -4.54 -1.01 -2.19
N SER A 309 -5.43 -0.83 -1.22
CA SER A 309 -6.84 -0.54 -1.47
C SER A 309 -7.40 0.54 -0.54
N ALA A 310 -8.30 1.37 -1.08
CA ALA A 310 -9.04 2.37 -0.32
C ALA A 310 -10.48 2.46 -0.80
N ASN A 311 -11.44 2.32 0.11
CA ASN A 311 -12.82 2.70 -0.15
C ASN A 311 -13.00 4.21 0.02
N SER A 312 -13.77 4.87 -0.84
CA SER A 312 -14.02 6.30 -0.68
C SER A 312 -15.33 6.82 -1.30
N ASN A 313 -15.93 7.79 -0.60
CA ASN A 313 -16.94 8.70 -1.16
C ASN A 313 -16.41 10.15 -1.34
N ASN A 314 -15.18 10.42 -0.87
CA ASN A 314 -14.46 11.72 -0.88
C ASN A 314 -13.07 11.60 -1.57
N GLY A 315 -12.09 12.48 -1.29
CA GLY A 315 -10.78 12.47 -1.95
C GLY A 315 -9.87 11.34 -1.46
N VAL A 316 -9.33 10.55 -2.39
CA VAL A 316 -8.22 9.60 -2.13
C VAL A 316 -6.98 10.14 -2.80
N SER A 317 -5.84 10.09 -2.11
CA SER A 317 -4.53 10.30 -2.72
C SER A 317 -3.64 9.10 -2.43
N GLY A 318 -2.95 8.61 -3.45
CA GLY A 318 -2.06 7.47 -3.31
C GLY A 318 -0.80 7.62 -4.13
N ALA A 319 0.34 7.23 -3.55
CA ALA A 319 1.61 7.14 -4.24
C ALA A 319 2.25 5.78 -3.97
N ILE A 320 2.66 5.08 -5.02
CA ILE A 320 3.42 3.83 -4.93
C ILE A 320 4.70 4.00 -5.71
N ASP A 321 5.85 3.83 -5.07
CA ASP A 321 7.15 3.90 -5.72
C ASP A 321 7.96 2.63 -5.43
N MET A 322 8.33 1.90 -6.48
CA MET A 322 9.03 0.63 -6.34
C MET A 322 10.27 0.66 -7.22
N GLN A 323 11.44 0.70 -6.59
CA GLN A 323 12.75 0.86 -7.20
C GLN A 323 13.56 -0.42 -6.98
N ASN A 324 14.03 -1.05 -8.03
CA ASN A 324 14.64 -2.38 -7.92
C ASN A 324 15.91 -2.44 -8.74
N SER A 325 16.93 -3.12 -8.22
CA SER A 325 18.17 -3.37 -8.93
C SER A 325 18.64 -4.81 -8.75
N ALA A 326 19.09 -5.44 -9.83
CA ALA A 326 19.68 -6.77 -9.78
C ALA A 326 20.97 -6.84 -10.59
N ASN A 327 22.00 -7.46 -10.02
CA ASN A 327 23.33 -7.67 -10.60
C ASN A 327 23.69 -9.17 -10.56
N GLY A 328 24.15 -9.75 -11.67
CA GLY A 328 24.60 -11.14 -11.72
C GLY A 328 24.58 -11.78 -13.09
N GLY A 329 24.72 -13.11 -13.13
CA GLY A 329 24.77 -13.93 -14.35
C GLY A 329 23.41 -13.93 -15.09
N ASN A 330 22.41 -14.62 -14.54
CA ASN A 330 21.02 -14.51 -15.01
C ASN A 330 20.16 -13.69 -14.05
N LYS A 331 19.13 -13.03 -14.56
CA LYS A 331 18.25 -12.15 -13.80
C LYS A 331 16.81 -12.30 -14.23
N ASN A 332 15.93 -12.40 -13.25
CA ASN A 332 14.50 -12.26 -13.42
C ASN A 332 13.96 -11.27 -12.37
N MET A 333 13.62 -10.06 -12.79
CA MET A 333 12.97 -9.09 -11.91
C MET A 333 11.54 -8.89 -12.36
N THR A 334 10.60 -9.07 -11.45
CA THR A 334 9.18 -8.78 -11.65
C THR A 334 8.75 -7.78 -10.57
N VAL A 335 8.28 -6.61 -10.99
CA VAL A 335 7.79 -5.56 -10.10
C VAL A 335 6.32 -5.33 -10.44
N GLN A 336 5.44 -5.59 -9.48
CA GLN A 336 4.00 -5.38 -9.61
C GLN A 336 3.51 -4.37 -8.58
N ASN A 337 2.91 -3.31 -9.08
CA ASN A 337 2.34 -2.25 -8.27
C ASN A 337 0.85 -2.15 -8.55
N GLY A 338 0.05 -2.04 -7.50
CA GLY A 338 -1.38 -1.84 -7.60
C GLY A 338 -1.88 -0.91 -6.51
N LEU A 339 -2.56 0.16 -6.92
CA LEU A 339 -3.40 0.99 -6.04
C LEU A 339 -4.84 0.87 -6.48
N GLN A 340 -5.63 0.05 -5.78
CA GLN A 340 -7.06 -0.11 -5.95
C GLN A 340 -7.84 0.91 -5.12
N VAL A 341 -8.14 2.04 -5.73
CA VAL A 341 -9.17 2.94 -5.19
C VAL A 341 -10.54 2.34 -5.54
N ASN A 342 -11.47 2.32 -4.61
CA ASN A 342 -12.88 2.01 -4.86
C ASN A 342 -13.66 3.28 -4.50
N ASP A 343 -13.80 4.17 -5.47
CA ASP A 343 -14.68 5.32 -5.31
C ASP A 343 -16.14 4.91 -5.56
N ASN A 344 -17.10 5.61 -4.97
CA ASN A 344 -18.52 5.48 -5.31
C ASN A 344 -18.85 5.76 -6.80
N LYS A 345 -17.83 6.04 -7.63
CA LYS A 345 -17.94 6.21 -9.08
C LYS A 345 -17.38 5.01 -9.86
N GLY A 346 -17.12 3.88 -9.19
CA GLY A 346 -16.91 2.55 -9.78
C GLY A 346 -15.52 2.29 -10.34
N GLY A 347 -14.48 3.02 -9.91
CA GLY A 347 -13.16 2.93 -10.53
C GLY A 347 -12.10 2.20 -9.74
N THR A 348 -11.85 0.90 -10.00
CA THR A 348 -10.61 0.23 -9.60
C THR A 348 -9.43 0.81 -10.38
N LEU A 349 -8.66 1.69 -9.75
CA LEU A 349 -7.30 1.96 -10.21
C LEU A 349 -6.48 0.67 -10.00
N ALA A 350 -5.70 0.32 -10.99
CA ALA A 350 -4.53 -0.53 -10.85
C ALA A 350 -3.54 0.08 -11.87
N ILE A 351 -2.24 0.08 -11.66
CA ILE A 351 -1.34 -0.90 -12.26
C ILE A 351 0.09 -0.28 -12.20
N GLY A 352 1.07 -1.16 -12.16
CA GLY A 352 2.32 -1.14 -12.92
C GLY A 352 2.86 -2.56 -12.93
N TYR A 353 3.19 -3.13 -14.10
CA TYR A 353 3.89 -4.42 -14.22
C TYR A 353 5.17 -4.16 -14.99
N GLY A 354 6.32 -4.36 -14.35
CA GLY A 354 7.62 -4.32 -14.99
C GLY A 354 8.27 -5.70 -14.90
N GLU A 355 8.75 -6.22 -16.02
CA GLU A 355 9.58 -7.42 -16.02
C GLU A 355 10.89 -7.15 -16.77
N ILE A 356 12.03 -7.46 -16.14
CA ILE A 356 13.31 -7.54 -16.85
C ILE A 356 13.86 -8.95 -16.68
N LYS A 357 14.15 -9.58 -17.82
CA LYS A 357 14.87 -10.85 -17.91
C LYS A 357 16.21 -10.61 -18.57
N GLY A 358 17.32 -10.94 -17.92
CA GLY A 358 18.65 -10.85 -18.53
C GLY A 358 19.39 -12.16 -18.34
N ASN A 359 19.92 -12.75 -19.40
CA ASN A 359 20.72 -13.98 -19.31
C ASN A 359 22.15 -13.69 -19.82
N GLY A 360 23.13 -13.96 -18.97
CA GLY A 360 24.54 -13.67 -19.22
C GLY A 360 25.46 -14.52 -18.37
N THR A 361 26.74 -14.60 -18.76
CA THR A 361 27.72 -15.42 -18.03
C THR A 361 28.51 -14.62 -17.01
N GLU A 362 28.61 -13.28 -17.15
CA GLU A 362 29.36 -12.40 -16.23
C GLU A 362 28.80 -10.96 -16.30
N ASN A 363 28.64 -10.25 -15.17
CA ASN A 363 28.40 -8.79 -15.08
C ASN A 363 27.23 -8.21 -15.88
N SER A 364 26.01 -8.54 -15.49
CA SER A 364 24.81 -7.92 -16.07
C SER A 364 24.04 -7.16 -14.97
N ALA A 365 23.78 -5.86 -15.15
CA ALA A 365 23.03 -5.01 -14.20
C ALA A 365 21.67 -4.61 -14.77
N ALA A 366 20.61 -4.61 -13.98
CA ALA A 366 19.30 -4.13 -14.40
C ALA A 366 18.62 -3.37 -13.27
N ASN A 367 17.88 -2.31 -13.64
CA ASN A 367 17.06 -1.52 -12.73
C ASN A 367 15.64 -1.37 -13.28
N ILE A 368 14.63 -1.49 -12.41
CA ILE A 368 13.23 -1.21 -12.72
C ILE A 368 12.68 -0.25 -11.68
N GLY A 369 12.09 0.85 -12.14
CA GLY A 369 11.30 1.77 -11.33
C GLY A 369 9.86 1.78 -11.81
N VAL A 370 8.91 1.56 -10.92
CA VAL A 370 7.47 1.71 -11.19
C VAL A 370 6.90 2.72 -10.19
N ASN A 371 6.39 3.83 -10.70
CA ASN A 371 5.80 4.90 -9.91
C ASN A 371 4.35 5.12 -10.33
N SER A 372 3.41 4.92 -9.41
CA SER A 372 1.97 5.10 -9.62
C SER A 372 1.46 6.19 -8.68
N GLN A 373 0.75 7.18 -9.22
CA GLN A 373 0.21 8.32 -8.47
C GLN A 373 -1.27 8.51 -8.76
N TYR A 374 -2.03 8.84 -7.73
CA TYR A 374 -3.43 9.24 -7.79
C TYR A 374 -3.66 10.42 -6.85
N ASP A 375 -4.34 11.45 -7.33
CA ASP A 375 -4.67 12.62 -6.52
C ASP A 375 -6.18 12.76 -6.23
N GLN A 376 -6.50 13.69 -5.35
CA GLN A 376 -7.87 13.95 -4.91
C GLN A 376 -8.77 14.50 -6.02
N ASN A 377 -8.20 14.99 -7.13
CA ASN A 377 -8.93 15.49 -8.30
C ASN A 377 -9.24 14.36 -9.31
N GLY A 378 -8.81 13.12 -9.02
CA GLY A 378 -8.97 11.98 -9.90
C GLY A 378 -7.91 11.88 -10.99
N HIS A 379 -6.81 12.64 -10.89
CA HIS A 379 -5.69 12.52 -11.81
C HIS A 379 -4.89 11.26 -11.50
N ALA A 380 -4.73 10.40 -12.51
CA ALA A 380 -3.99 9.14 -12.40
C ALA A 380 -2.76 9.14 -13.32
N GLN A 381 -1.61 8.80 -12.77
CA GLN A 381 -0.36 8.65 -13.50
C GLN A 381 0.33 7.33 -13.17
N VAL A 382 0.86 6.65 -14.18
CA VAL A 382 1.75 5.49 -14.01
C VAL A 382 2.97 5.69 -14.89
N ASN A 383 4.15 5.65 -14.26
CA ASN A 383 5.45 5.77 -14.92
C ASN A 383 6.26 4.50 -14.64
N THR A 384 6.52 3.73 -15.69
CA THR A 384 7.42 2.58 -15.66
C THR A 384 8.73 2.94 -16.35
N THR A 385 9.84 2.71 -15.67
CA THR A 385 11.20 2.93 -16.16
C THR A 385 12.01 1.66 -16.00
N GLY A 386 12.73 1.26 -17.04
CA GLY A 386 13.61 0.10 -17.01
C GLY A 386 14.96 0.45 -17.63
N THR A 387 16.05 0.09 -16.97
CA THR A 387 17.39 0.09 -17.58
C THR A 387 18.01 -1.29 -17.42
N GLY A 388 18.70 -1.76 -18.45
CA GLY A 388 19.34 -3.07 -18.40
C GLY A 388 20.66 -3.07 -19.15
N SER A 389 21.61 -3.83 -18.64
CA SER A 389 22.89 -4.12 -19.26
C SER A 389 23.16 -5.61 -19.14
N ALA A 390 23.63 -6.21 -20.24
CA ALA A 390 24.15 -7.55 -20.24
C ALA A 390 25.49 -7.56 -20.98
N VAL A 391 26.53 -8.10 -20.35
CA VAL A 391 27.87 -8.16 -20.91
C VAL A 391 28.32 -9.63 -20.91
N SER A 392 29.07 -10.04 -21.92
CA SER A 392 29.55 -11.41 -22.05
C SER A 392 30.88 -11.44 -22.79
N ASN A 393 31.88 -12.13 -22.24
CA ASN A 393 33.17 -12.32 -22.90
C ASN A 393 33.12 -13.56 -23.80
N ASN A 394 33.02 -13.36 -25.12
CA ASN A 394 33.05 -14.43 -26.14
C ASN A 394 31.90 -15.46 -26.11
N ARG A 395 30.75 -15.14 -25.48
CA ARG A 395 29.54 -15.98 -25.48
C ARG A 395 28.30 -15.17 -25.86
N ASN A 396 27.15 -15.85 -25.94
CA ASN A 396 25.85 -15.21 -26.18
C ASN A 396 25.48 -14.33 -24.98
N SER A 397 24.86 -13.19 -25.25
CA SER A 397 24.27 -12.30 -24.24
C SER A 397 22.86 -11.92 -24.71
N SER A 398 21.87 -12.06 -23.82
CA SER A 398 20.52 -11.60 -24.12
C SER A 398 19.88 -10.84 -22.98
N LEU A 399 19.07 -9.87 -23.34
CA LEU A 399 18.28 -9.06 -22.43
C LEU A 399 16.88 -8.89 -23.03
N THR A 400 15.86 -9.23 -22.25
CA THR A 400 14.46 -8.97 -22.55
C THR A 400 13.94 -7.97 -21.54
N MET A 401 13.38 -6.86 -22.02
CA MET A 401 12.82 -5.82 -21.18
C MET A 401 11.35 -5.62 -21.49
N GLU A 402 10.52 -5.63 -20.47
CA GLU A 402 9.09 -5.41 -20.59
C GLU A 402 8.63 -4.33 -19.59
N GLY A 403 8.10 -3.23 -20.13
CA GLY A 403 7.53 -2.15 -19.33
C GLY A 403 6.05 -1.99 -19.65
N ASN A 404 5.18 -2.40 -18.73
CA ASN A 404 3.74 -2.27 -18.90
C ASN A 404 3.17 -1.25 -17.91
N ALA A 405 2.56 -0.20 -18.45
CA ALA A 405 1.78 0.77 -17.68
C ALA A 405 0.33 0.71 -18.16
N GLN A 406 -0.51 0.00 -17.43
CA GLN A 406 -1.96 0.07 -17.65
C GLN A 406 -2.54 1.10 -16.69
N ILE A 407 -3.67 1.71 -17.02
CA ILE A 407 -4.45 2.56 -16.12
C ILE A 407 -5.90 2.25 -16.47
N THR A 408 -6.66 1.74 -15.51
CA THR A 408 -8.10 1.56 -15.64
C THR A 408 -8.79 2.47 -14.63
N ASN A 409 -9.54 3.47 -15.09
CA ASN A 409 -10.38 4.30 -14.23
C ASN A 409 -11.54 4.84 -15.11
N PRO A 410 -12.80 4.90 -14.67
CA PRO A 410 -13.88 5.61 -15.36
C PRO A 410 -13.74 7.14 -15.39
N ASN A 411 -13.08 7.82 -14.44
CA ASN A 411 -13.11 9.29 -14.30
C ASN A 411 -11.72 9.95 -14.25
N GLY A 412 -11.62 11.26 -14.52
CA GLY A 412 -10.41 12.09 -14.35
C GLY A 412 -9.41 12.10 -15.52
N THR A 413 -8.36 12.94 -15.45
CA THR A 413 -7.28 12.98 -16.47
C THR A 413 -6.25 11.89 -16.22
N LYS A 414 -5.73 11.28 -17.29
CA LYS A 414 -4.91 10.06 -17.22
C LYS A 414 -3.65 10.18 -18.07
N SER A 415 -2.52 9.75 -17.51
CA SER A 415 -1.23 9.72 -18.21
C SER A 415 -0.46 8.44 -17.89
N GLY A 416 -0.10 7.68 -18.92
CA GLY A 416 0.77 6.51 -18.77
C GLY A 416 2.09 6.71 -19.50
N THR A 417 3.22 6.42 -18.84
CA THR A 417 4.55 6.42 -19.44
C THR A 417 5.23 5.08 -19.21
N ALA A 418 5.76 4.46 -20.26
CA ALA A 418 6.61 3.28 -20.16
C ALA A 418 7.90 3.49 -20.97
N THR A 419 9.04 3.54 -20.27
CA THR A 419 10.35 3.72 -20.89
C THR A 419 11.26 2.57 -20.50
N ALA A 420 11.94 1.99 -21.47
CA ALA A 420 12.91 0.92 -21.24
C ALA A 420 14.13 1.12 -22.14
N SER A 421 15.32 0.91 -21.59
CA SER A 421 16.57 0.98 -22.35
C SER A 421 17.50 -0.17 -21.96
N GLY A 422 17.92 -0.94 -22.96
CA GLY A 422 18.83 -2.07 -22.77
C GLY A 422 20.12 -1.90 -23.58
N ASN A 423 21.22 -2.36 -23.00
CA ASN A 423 22.52 -2.45 -23.66
C ASN A 423 23.04 -3.89 -23.55
N VAL A 424 23.40 -4.52 -24.66
CA VAL A 424 23.92 -5.89 -24.70
C VAL A 424 25.28 -5.92 -25.39
N MET A 425 26.28 -6.56 -24.77
CA MET A 425 27.62 -6.72 -25.34
C MET A 425 28.12 -8.16 -25.25
N GLY A 426 28.71 -8.68 -26.33
CA GLY A 426 29.11 -10.10 -26.42
C GLY A 426 29.32 -10.59 -27.85
N ALA A 427 29.49 -11.91 -28.02
CA ALA A 427 29.78 -12.50 -29.33
C ALA A 427 28.56 -12.79 -30.20
N TYR A 428 27.43 -13.03 -29.54
CA TYR A 428 26.11 -13.06 -30.14
C TYR A 428 25.16 -12.30 -29.22
N ASN A 429 24.66 -11.15 -29.67
CA ASN A 429 23.84 -10.27 -28.83
C ASN A 429 22.41 -10.25 -29.33
N ASN A 430 21.45 -10.44 -28.43
CA ASN A 430 20.04 -10.22 -28.73
C ASN A 430 19.37 -9.42 -27.61
N LEU A 431 18.85 -8.25 -27.95
CA LEU A 431 18.01 -7.46 -27.06
C LEU A 431 16.60 -7.40 -27.62
N THR A 432 15.62 -7.85 -26.83
CA THR A 432 14.20 -7.72 -27.15
C THR A 432 13.53 -6.80 -26.15
N GLY A 433 12.84 -5.76 -26.60
CA GLY A 433 12.13 -4.85 -25.71
C GLY A 433 10.69 -4.67 -26.11
N THR A 434 9.77 -4.79 -25.16
CA THR A 434 8.34 -4.49 -25.37
C THR A 434 7.86 -3.53 -24.31
N ASN A 435 7.45 -2.33 -24.71
CA ASN A 435 6.73 -1.43 -23.82
C ASN A 435 5.27 -1.35 -24.23
N GLN A 436 4.37 -1.48 -23.26
CA GLN A 436 2.95 -1.32 -23.47
C GLN A 436 2.39 -0.27 -22.51
N VAL A 437 1.72 0.73 -23.07
CA VAL A 437 0.90 1.65 -22.28
C VAL A 437 -0.55 1.43 -22.65
N VAL A 438 -1.40 1.14 -21.66
CA VAL A 438 -2.85 0.96 -21.84
C VAL A 438 -3.60 1.91 -20.93
N VAL A 439 -4.13 3.01 -21.47
CA VAL A 439 -4.94 3.97 -20.70
C VAL A 439 -6.41 3.78 -21.04
N GLY A 440 -7.20 3.35 -20.06
CA GLY A 440 -8.64 3.07 -20.18
C GLY A 440 -9.52 4.28 -19.85
N ASN A 441 -10.62 4.46 -20.61
CA ASN A 441 -11.63 5.53 -20.56
C ASN A 441 -11.03 6.94 -20.59
N ASP A 442 -11.38 7.81 -21.54
CA ASP A 442 -10.91 9.21 -21.61
C ASP A 442 -9.38 9.44 -21.46
N GLY A 443 -8.55 8.49 -21.95
CA GLY A 443 -7.10 8.62 -21.92
C GLY A 443 -6.61 9.82 -22.74
N ALA A 444 -6.07 10.83 -22.06
CA ALA A 444 -5.61 12.06 -22.69
C ALA A 444 -4.21 11.89 -23.30
N ASN A 445 -3.28 11.27 -22.55
CA ASN A 445 -1.86 11.22 -22.91
C ASN A 445 -1.24 9.84 -22.64
N GLY A 446 -0.30 9.43 -23.49
CA GLY A 446 0.59 8.31 -23.18
C GLY A 446 1.88 8.34 -23.99
N ASN A 447 2.94 7.79 -23.41
CA ASN A 447 4.25 7.68 -24.04
C ASN A 447 4.88 6.32 -23.77
N ALA A 448 5.29 5.62 -24.81
CA ALA A 448 6.00 4.38 -24.73
C ALA A 448 7.29 4.50 -25.57
N ARG A 449 8.45 4.14 -25.00
CA ARG A 449 9.75 4.18 -25.70
C ARG A 449 10.64 3.02 -25.30
N MET A 450 11.11 2.26 -26.28
CA MET A 450 12.11 1.20 -26.09
C MET A 450 13.38 1.54 -26.87
N GLU A 451 14.53 1.47 -26.21
CA GLU A 451 15.85 1.60 -26.83
C GLU A 451 16.68 0.35 -26.59
N ALA A 452 17.24 -0.20 -27.67
CA ALA A 452 18.05 -1.40 -27.64
C ALA A 452 19.38 -1.19 -28.37
N ASN A 453 20.49 -1.33 -27.65
CA ASN A 453 21.83 -1.27 -28.20
C ASN A 453 22.52 -2.63 -28.07
N GLY A 454 23.16 -3.09 -29.14
CA GLY A 454 23.95 -4.32 -29.19
C GLY A 454 25.32 -4.08 -29.81
N GLY A 455 26.33 -4.86 -29.44
CA GLY A 455 27.63 -4.81 -30.12
C GLY A 455 28.71 -5.68 -29.50
N GLY A 456 29.82 -5.91 -30.22
CA GLY A 456 30.93 -6.71 -29.73
C GLY A 456 31.63 -7.51 -30.82
N VAL A 457 32.38 -8.53 -30.41
CA VAL A 457 33.15 -9.43 -31.28
C VAL A 457 32.24 -10.50 -31.85
N GLY A 458 31.72 -10.32 -33.06
CA GLY A 458 30.78 -11.28 -33.66
C GLY A 458 29.47 -10.63 -34.09
N ASN A 459 28.40 -11.43 -34.16
CA ASN A 459 27.10 -10.98 -34.67
C ASN A 459 26.27 -10.27 -33.59
N SER A 460 25.48 -9.27 -33.98
CA SER A 460 24.59 -8.57 -33.05
C SER A 460 23.20 -8.37 -33.63
N ALA A 461 22.18 -8.41 -32.77
CA ALA A 461 20.79 -8.13 -33.08
C ALA A 461 20.15 -7.26 -31.98
N ALA A 462 19.29 -6.34 -32.38
CA ALA A 462 18.43 -5.58 -31.49
C ALA A 462 17.01 -5.51 -32.08
N GLU A 463 16.03 -5.86 -31.27
CA GLU A 463 14.61 -5.91 -31.60
C GLU A 463 13.83 -5.08 -30.58
N THR A 464 13.14 -4.05 -31.05
CA THR A 464 12.33 -3.16 -30.20
C THR A 464 10.89 -3.16 -30.67
N LYS A 465 9.97 -3.19 -29.72
CA LYS A 465 8.54 -3.06 -29.93
C LYS A 465 7.95 -2.12 -28.89
N THR A 466 7.01 -1.31 -29.31
CA THR A 466 6.37 -0.34 -28.44
C THR A 466 4.92 -0.20 -28.87
N ASP A 467 4.01 -0.42 -27.93
CA ASP A 467 2.56 -0.39 -28.10
C ASP A 467 1.95 0.68 -27.19
N LEU A 468 1.11 1.54 -27.75
CA LEU A 468 0.30 2.51 -27.02
C LEU A 468 -1.17 2.29 -27.35
N ILE A 469 -1.97 2.01 -26.33
CA ILE A 469 -3.41 1.78 -26.43
C ILE A 469 -4.11 2.81 -25.54
N LEU A 470 -4.75 3.80 -26.16
CA LEU A 470 -5.57 4.79 -25.47
C LEU A 470 -7.05 4.53 -25.77
N LYS A 471 -7.86 4.32 -24.75
CA LYS A 471 -9.32 4.23 -24.87
C LYS A 471 -9.94 5.56 -24.47
N ASN A 472 -10.81 6.10 -25.32
CA ASN A 472 -11.59 7.32 -25.08
C ASN A 472 -13.06 7.01 -25.38
N GLY A 473 -13.91 6.93 -24.35
CA GLY A 473 -15.24 6.33 -24.46
C GLY A 473 -15.23 4.96 -25.17
N ASN A 474 -15.98 4.87 -26.27
CA ASN A 474 -16.06 3.66 -27.13
C ASN A 474 -14.94 3.58 -28.19
N GLU A 475 -14.10 4.60 -28.32
CA GLU A 475 -13.02 4.63 -29.31
C GLU A 475 -11.72 4.11 -28.70
N THR A 476 -11.10 3.13 -29.35
CA THR A 476 -9.75 2.66 -29.01
C THR A 476 -8.76 3.13 -30.06
N ARG A 477 -7.80 3.94 -29.62
CA ARG A 477 -6.64 4.39 -30.40
C ARG A 477 -5.48 3.47 -30.07
N THR A 478 -5.00 2.73 -31.07
CA THR A 478 -3.85 1.85 -30.94
C THR A 478 -2.78 2.31 -31.90
N SER A 479 -1.58 2.56 -31.36
CA SER A 479 -0.39 2.92 -32.09
C SER A 479 0.69 1.91 -31.71
N SER A 480 1.37 1.36 -32.70
CA SER A 480 2.41 0.36 -32.50
C SER A 480 3.55 0.64 -33.47
N VAL A 481 4.77 0.53 -32.96
CA VAL A 481 5.99 0.63 -33.76
C VAL A 481 6.97 -0.45 -33.34
N SER A 482 7.60 -1.07 -34.34
CA SER A 482 8.61 -2.09 -34.10
C SER A 482 9.80 -1.93 -35.03
N GLY A 483 10.99 -2.19 -34.50
CA GLY A 483 12.26 -2.14 -35.20
C GLY A 483 13.02 -3.45 -35.00
N SER A 484 13.71 -3.89 -36.05
CA SER A 484 14.67 -4.98 -35.98
C SER A 484 15.93 -4.59 -36.73
N VAL A 485 17.08 -4.83 -36.13
CA VAL A 485 18.38 -4.55 -36.72
C VAL A 485 19.33 -5.68 -36.41
N LYS A 486 20.08 -6.14 -37.42
CA LYS A 486 21.02 -7.26 -37.30
C LYS A 486 22.30 -6.93 -38.06
N ALA A 487 23.43 -7.33 -37.50
CA ALA A 487 24.76 -7.18 -38.11
C ALA A 487 25.55 -8.48 -37.92
N THR A 488 26.24 -8.90 -38.98
CA THR A 488 27.07 -10.12 -39.01
C THR A 488 28.49 -9.74 -39.42
N GLY A 489 29.51 -10.09 -38.64
CA GLY A 489 30.92 -9.78 -38.89
C GLY A 489 31.82 -10.03 -37.68
N ASP A 490 33.11 -9.70 -37.79
CA ASP A 490 34.09 -9.91 -36.70
C ASP A 490 33.87 -8.90 -35.56
N SER A 491 33.37 -7.71 -35.90
CA SER A 491 32.98 -6.65 -34.97
C SER A 491 31.70 -6.00 -35.46
N THR A 492 30.68 -5.94 -34.61
CA THR A 492 29.37 -5.36 -34.98
C THR A 492 28.87 -4.37 -33.94
N ILE A 493 28.07 -3.40 -34.40
CA ILE A 493 27.31 -2.45 -33.57
C ILE A 493 25.90 -2.37 -34.14
N VAL A 494 24.88 -2.51 -33.30
CA VAL A 494 23.48 -2.37 -33.68
C VAL A 494 22.73 -1.48 -32.69
N LYS A 495 21.81 -0.66 -33.19
CA LYS A 495 20.93 0.20 -32.38
C LYS A 495 19.52 0.18 -32.97
N SER A 496 18.53 -0.12 -32.14
CA SER A 496 17.10 -0.02 -32.47
C SER A 496 16.41 0.85 -31.44
N VAL A 497 15.63 1.83 -31.89
CA VAL A 497 14.82 2.70 -31.03
C VAL A 497 13.42 2.73 -31.58
N SER A 498 12.43 2.41 -30.75
CA SER A 498 11.01 2.45 -31.07
C SER A 498 10.29 3.34 -30.06
N GLU A 499 9.56 4.35 -30.54
CA GLU A 499 8.87 5.33 -29.69
C GLU A 499 7.49 5.65 -30.25
N VAL A 500 6.50 5.66 -29.36
CA VAL A 500 5.12 6.01 -29.65
C VAL A 500 4.62 6.94 -28.56
N SER A 501 4.16 8.12 -28.93
CA SER A 501 3.46 9.04 -28.02
C SER A 501 2.15 9.53 -28.62
N ASP A 502 1.19 9.80 -27.75
CA ASP A 502 -0.06 10.45 -28.10
C ASP A 502 -0.33 11.50 -27.03
N ASN A 503 -0.35 12.77 -27.44
CA ASN A 503 -0.62 13.90 -26.55
C ASN A 503 -1.89 14.59 -27.05
N ASN A 504 -2.99 14.43 -26.31
CA ASN A 504 -4.29 15.02 -26.63
C ASN A 504 -4.75 14.79 -28.08
N GLY A 505 -4.52 13.60 -28.65
CA GLY A 505 -4.93 13.30 -30.03
C GLY A 505 -3.84 13.47 -31.08
N VAL A 506 -2.69 14.04 -30.72
CA VAL A 506 -1.54 14.16 -31.61
C VAL A 506 -0.63 12.95 -31.42
N GLN A 507 -0.65 12.04 -32.39
CA GLN A 507 0.16 10.82 -32.40
C GLN A 507 1.50 11.06 -33.07
N THR A 508 2.59 10.73 -32.36
CA THR A 508 3.95 10.71 -32.89
C THR A 508 4.48 9.29 -32.80
N MET A 509 5.04 8.79 -33.90
CA MET A 509 5.75 7.52 -33.93
C MET A 509 7.15 7.77 -34.49
N SER A 510 8.17 7.34 -33.76
CA SER A 510 9.56 7.40 -34.19
C SER A 510 10.16 6.01 -34.15
N ASN A 511 10.95 5.70 -35.17
CA ASN A 511 11.65 4.43 -35.23
C ASN A 511 13.00 4.62 -35.92
N PHE A 512 14.05 4.13 -35.31
CA PHE A 512 15.42 4.30 -35.77
C PHE A 512 16.17 2.97 -35.67
N GLN A 513 16.78 2.55 -36.76
CA GLN A 513 17.64 1.36 -36.83
C GLN A 513 18.98 1.73 -37.41
N HIS A 514 20.05 1.24 -36.80
CA HIS A 514 21.41 1.47 -37.24
C HIS A 514 22.27 0.23 -37.00
N ALA A 515 22.99 -0.21 -38.02
CA ALA A 515 23.90 -1.36 -37.97
C ALA A 515 25.24 -1.01 -38.63
N VAL A 516 26.32 -1.44 -37.99
CA VAL A 516 27.69 -1.42 -38.52
C VAL A 516 28.28 -2.81 -38.36
N SER A 517 28.96 -3.29 -39.39
CA SER A 517 29.71 -4.54 -39.35
C SER A 517 31.08 -4.36 -39.99
N ASN A 518 32.12 -4.83 -39.29
CA ASN A 518 33.50 -4.86 -39.77
C ASN A 518 34.00 -6.31 -39.69
N SER A 519 34.55 -6.83 -40.79
CA SER A 519 35.15 -8.17 -40.83
C SER A 519 36.30 -8.21 -41.83
N LYS A 520 37.26 -9.11 -41.60
CA LYS A 520 38.28 -9.47 -42.62
C LYS A 520 37.70 -10.32 -43.76
N GLY A 521 36.46 -10.83 -43.62
CA GLY A 521 35.71 -11.62 -44.61
C GLY A 521 34.35 -11.01 -44.97
N SER A 522 33.32 -11.84 -45.16
CA SER A 522 31.96 -11.37 -45.51
C SER A 522 31.28 -10.70 -44.32
N SER A 523 30.75 -9.49 -44.55
CA SER A 523 29.94 -8.73 -43.57
C SER A 523 28.55 -8.45 -44.12
N SER A 524 27.56 -8.37 -43.24
CA SER A 524 26.21 -7.93 -43.59
C SER A 524 25.58 -7.12 -42.46
N ALA A 525 24.76 -6.15 -42.83
CA ALA A 525 23.99 -5.31 -41.92
C ALA A 525 22.59 -5.14 -42.51
N SER A 526 21.56 -5.35 -41.69
CA SER A 526 20.16 -5.17 -42.08
C SER A 526 19.39 -4.41 -41.01
N ALA A 527 18.48 -3.56 -41.46
CA ALA A 527 17.63 -2.71 -40.65
C ALA A 527 16.22 -2.71 -41.25
N SER A 528 15.21 -2.92 -40.43
CA SER A 528 13.80 -2.87 -40.85
C SER A 528 12.93 -2.14 -39.84
N ASN A 529 11.90 -1.46 -40.37
CA ASN A 529 10.98 -0.61 -39.63
C ASN A 529 9.54 -0.95 -40.05
N SER A 530 8.62 -1.05 -39.09
CA SER A 530 7.18 -1.07 -39.37
C SER A 530 6.36 -0.33 -38.31
N GLY A 531 5.21 0.24 -38.69
CA GLY A 531 4.29 0.93 -37.79
C GLY A 531 2.86 1.07 -38.35
N TRP A 532 1.88 1.28 -37.47
CA TRP A 532 0.44 1.37 -37.82
C TRP A 532 -0.19 2.68 -37.31
N LEU A 533 -0.77 3.47 -38.23
CA LEU A 533 -1.60 4.65 -37.91
C LEU A 533 -3.01 4.47 -38.48
N LYS A 534 -4.03 4.71 -37.65
CA LYS A 534 -5.43 4.73 -38.12
C LYS A 534 -5.90 6.16 -38.35
N ARG A 535 -6.47 6.44 -39.54
CA ARG A 535 -7.00 7.76 -39.90
C ARG A 535 -8.34 8.00 -39.21
N ARG A 536 -8.57 9.19 -38.63
CA ARG A 536 -9.88 9.60 -38.12
C ARG A 536 -10.89 9.65 -39.28
N LYS A 537 -12.05 9.00 -39.11
CA LYS A 537 -13.15 9.02 -40.09
C LYS A 537 -13.63 10.47 -40.19
N ARG A 538 -13.58 11.07 -41.40
CA ARG A 538 -14.18 12.39 -41.61
C ARG A 538 -15.68 12.25 -41.36
N ALA A 539 -16.26 13.11 -40.51
CA ALA A 539 -17.71 13.25 -40.46
C ALA A 539 -18.17 13.65 -41.87
N GLY A 540 -18.90 12.76 -42.53
CA GLY A 540 -19.50 13.05 -43.82
C GLY A 540 -20.54 14.15 -43.61
N GLY A 541 -20.22 15.37 -44.07
CA GLY A 541 -21.20 16.43 -44.16
C GLY A 541 -22.30 15.98 -45.11
N TYR A 542 -23.53 15.90 -44.61
CA TYR A 542 -24.72 15.86 -45.42
C TYR A 542 -24.73 17.12 -46.31
N TRP A 543 -24.59 16.93 -47.62
CA TRP A 543 -24.99 17.91 -48.62
C TRP A 543 -26.49 17.74 -48.84
N GLU A 544 -27.32 18.57 -48.19
CA GLU A 544 -28.67 18.84 -48.68
C GLU A 544 -28.63 19.95 -49.72
N GLY A 545 -29.39 19.77 -50.79
CA GLY A 545 -29.18 20.40 -52.08
C GLY A 545 -29.75 21.80 -52.27
N ALA A 546 -29.32 22.42 -53.36
CA ALA A 546 -30.11 23.39 -54.11
C ALA A 546 -29.77 23.27 -55.60
N ASN A 547 -30.85 23.23 -56.37
CA ASN A 547 -30.98 22.88 -57.77
C ASN A 547 -30.61 24.02 -58.75
N LEU A 548 -30.20 23.60 -59.96
CA LEU A 548 -30.47 24.21 -61.27
C LEU A 548 -30.03 25.67 -61.55
N TRP A 549 -29.04 25.84 -62.45
CA TRP A 549 -29.23 26.39 -63.81
C TRP A 549 -27.88 26.46 -64.57
N MET A 550 -27.77 25.80 -65.72
CA MET A 550 -26.83 26.17 -66.80
C MET A 550 -27.43 27.35 -67.57
N PRO A 551 -26.62 28.11 -68.32
CA PRO A 551 -26.46 27.74 -69.73
C PRO A 551 -25.01 27.81 -70.24
N ALA A 552 -24.81 27.05 -71.32
CA ALA A 552 -23.61 26.97 -72.14
C ALA A 552 -23.30 28.27 -72.91
N PHE A 553 -22.05 28.34 -73.41
CA PHE A 553 -21.50 28.97 -74.64
C PHE A 553 -20.07 29.48 -74.33
N ASN A 554 -19.02 29.44 -75.16
CA ASN A 554 -18.53 28.61 -76.26
C ASN A 554 -17.11 29.15 -76.61
N VAL A 555 -16.23 28.28 -77.10
CA VAL A 555 -14.98 28.49 -77.90
C VAL A 555 -13.84 29.44 -77.48
N SER A 556 -12.63 28.85 -77.53
CA SER A 556 -11.44 29.30 -78.30
C SER A 556 -10.27 30.00 -77.58
N ASN A 557 -9.13 29.28 -77.64
CA ASN A 557 -7.78 29.68 -78.08
C ASN A 557 -6.67 29.99 -77.06
N TYR A 558 -5.62 29.17 -77.21
CA TYR A 558 -4.18 29.48 -77.28
C TYR A 558 -3.42 29.94 -76.01
N TYR A 559 -2.74 28.97 -75.38
CA TYR A 559 -1.27 28.81 -75.17
C TYR A 559 -0.36 30.00 -74.74
N PRO A 560 0.84 29.72 -74.17
CA PRO A 560 1.29 30.20 -72.86
C PRO A 560 2.47 31.18 -72.95
N GLU A 561 2.84 31.81 -71.83
CA GLU A 561 4.25 32.00 -71.45
C GLU A 561 4.37 32.49 -70.00
N VAL A 562 5.43 31.97 -69.33
CA VAL A 562 5.91 32.15 -67.93
C VAL A 562 5.23 31.34 -66.82
#